data_AF-A0A1X2HT05-F1
#
_entry.id   AF-A0A1X2HT05-F1
#
_cell.length_a   1.000
_cell.length_b   1.000
_cell.length_c   1.000
_cell.angle_alpha   90.00
_cell.angle_beta   90.00
_cell.angle_gamma   90.00
#
_symmetry.space_group_name_H-M   'P 1'
#
loop_
_entity.id
_entity.type
_entity.pdbx_description
1 polymer ?
#
loop_
_entity_poly.entity_id
_entity_poly.type
_entity_poly.pdbx_seq_one_letter_code
_entity_poly.pdbx_strand_id
1 'polypeptide(L)'
;MELPPELVTLILDSVPRSSLPVLACVSRTWYAQANARLYEHVYIATAYHWRVFLAHLRPNNAQYITSLVLRPCPPLMPSRLDPTGYIRVEAVNMDQTGLEARLPDKGIFELDTSRKEAEWLAQDVVSLKEVLWMMPQLVYLDLAGCEQVDELPIPHPERLRGVWVPLLRQLDDFLPILEKARHLRHLDLSFCSRSIPSEFNAWPNLTHLRLNSLYDITDAHIASIAKHCPQLELLHLARCWQVTNNGLRLLPPGCPNLKHVSVAYLSRANEEGIGRLALRLKGLHYLDITGCGINQLFKQAIMDVWKTERAAKQWDPVEYHDAAIFLL
;
A
#
# COMPACT_ATOMS: atom_id res chain seq x y z
N MET A 1 13.15 -32.01 -28.90
CA MET A 1 11.89 -32.32 -28.21
C MET A 1 11.48 -31.06 -27.48
N GLU A 2 10.38 -30.43 -27.89
CA GLU A 2 9.80 -29.35 -27.07
C GLU A 2 9.08 -29.98 -25.88
N LEU A 3 9.23 -29.38 -24.70
CA LEU A 3 8.48 -29.79 -23.52
C LEU A 3 6.98 -29.51 -23.77
N PRO A 4 6.07 -30.39 -23.31
CA PRO A 4 4.64 -30.12 -23.27
C PRO A 4 4.34 -28.80 -22.55
N PRO A 5 3.36 -28.00 -23.00
CA PRO A 5 2.99 -26.74 -22.37
C PRO A 5 2.76 -26.84 -20.86
N GLU A 6 2.14 -27.93 -20.40
CA GLU A 6 1.81 -28.16 -18.99
C GLU A 6 3.07 -28.29 -18.12
N LEU A 7 4.11 -28.96 -18.64
CA LEU A 7 5.39 -29.06 -17.94
C LEU A 7 6.14 -27.72 -17.94
N VAL A 8 6.02 -26.94 -19.01
CA VAL A 8 6.58 -25.58 -19.05
C VAL A 8 5.92 -24.70 -18.00
N THR A 9 4.58 -24.72 -17.87
CA THR A 9 3.87 -23.97 -16.83
C THR A 9 4.35 -24.36 -15.43
N LEU A 10 4.49 -25.66 -15.14
CA LEU A 10 4.94 -26.15 -13.84
C LEU A 10 6.38 -25.73 -13.52
N ILE A 11 7.26 -25.66 -14.53
CA ILE A 11 8.60 -25.10 -14.35
C ILE A 11 8.52 -23.60 -14.06
N LEU A 12 7.72 -22.85 -14.84
CA LEU A 12 7.52 -21.42 -14.63
C LEU A 12 6.89 -21.11 -13.25
N ASP A 13 6.11 -22.03 -12.68
CA ASP A 13 5.53 -21.95 -11.32
C ASP A 13 6.59 -22.07 -10.21
N SER A 14 7.70 -22.72 -10.52
CA SER A 14 8.72 -23.10 -9.54
C SER A 14 9.94 -22.16 -9.54
N VAL A 15 10.00 -21.19 -10.46
CA VAL A 15 11.13 -20.28 -10.64
C VAL A 15 10.78 -18.86 -10.19
N PRO A 16 11.78 -18.08 -9.72
CA PRO A 16 11.55 -16.69 -9.39
C PRO A 16 11.15 -15.90 -10.65
N ARG A 17 10.33 -14.86 -10.45
CA ARG A 17 9.78 -14.05 -11.54
C ARG A 17 10.87 -13.35 -12.36
N SER A 18 11.99 -13.00 -11.72
CA SER A 18 13.20 -12.47 -12.36
C SER A 18 13.79 -13.37 -13.45
N SER A 19 13.50 -14.68 -13.41
CA SER A 19 13.98 -15.65 -14.41
C SER A 19 13.05 -15.78 -15.61
N LEU A 20 11.78 -15.38 -15.50
CA LEU A 20 10.78 -15.48 -16.57
C LEU A 20 11.20 -14.85 -17.91
N PRO A 21 11.88 -13.68 -17.95
CA PRO A 21 12.26 -13.04 -19.21
C PRO A 21 13.28 -13.87 -20.00
N VAL A 22 14.23 -14.47 -19.30
CA VAL A 22 15.23 -15.37 -19.89
C VAL A 22 14.56 -16.65 -20.37
N LEU A 23 13.69 -17.23 -19.55
CA LEU A 23 12.95 -18.45 -19.88
C LEU A 23 11.98 -18.25 -21.05
N ALA A 24 11.35 -17.09 -21.17
CA ALA A 24 10.49 -16.74 -22.30
C ALA A 24 11.25 -16.68 -23.63
N CYS A 25 12.56 -16.47 -23.62
CA CYS A 25 13.40 -16.48 -24.83
C CYS A 25 13.74 -17.90 -25.32
N VAL A 26 13.43 -18.97 -24.57
CA VAL A 26 13.81 -20.35 -24.91
C VAL A 26 13.11 -20.85 -26.17
N SER A 27 11.80 -20.67 -26.28
CA SER A 27 11.03 -21.00 -27.49
C SER A 27 9.69 -20.27 -27.50
N ARG A 28 8.93 -20.38 -28.61
CA ARG A 28 7.57 -19.82 -28.71
C ARG A 28 6.62 -20.41 -27.67
N THR A 29 6.77 -21.69 -27.34
CA THR A 29 5.97 -22.38 -26.32
C THR A 29 6.25 -21.81 -24.94
N TRP A 30 7.53 -21.58 -24.62
CA TRP A 30 7.93 -20.93 -23.36
C TRP A 30 7.43 -19.49 -23.26
N TYR A 31 7.58 -18.71 -24.33
CA TYR A 31 7.02 -17.36 -24.38
C TYR A 31 5.51 -17.38 -24.14
N ALA A 32 4.77 -18.24 -24.83
CA ALA A 32 3.31 -18.33 -24.71
C ALA A 32 2.86 -18.66 -23.27
N GLN A 33 3.56 -19.56 -22.57
CA GLN A 33 3.25 -19.92 -21.18
C GLN A 33 3.73 -18.87 -20.17
N ALA A 34 4.82 -18.15 -20.46
CA ALA A 34 5.35 -17.10 -19.58
C ALA A 34 4.64 -15.75 -19.76
N ASN A 35 4.01 -15.49 -20.92
CA ASN A 35 3.51 -14.17 -21.30
C ASN A 35 2.57 -13.57 -20.24
N ALA A 36 1.58 -14.33 -19.76
CA ALA A 36 0.64 -13.83 -18.76
C ALA A 36 1.36 -13.37 -17.47
N ARG A 37 2.37 -14.13 -17.04
CA ARG A 37 3.13 -13.83 -15.81
C ARG A 37 4.08 -12.67 -15.96
N LEU A 38 4.73 -12.55 -17.12
CA LEU A 38 5.63 -11.42 -17.42
C LEU A 38 4.91 -10.09 -17.22
N TYR A 39 3.66 -9.99 -17.65
CA TYR A 39 2.86 -8.77 -17.57
C TYR A 39 2.00 -8.66 -16.29
N GLU A 40 1.88 -9.71 -15.48
CA GLU A 40 0.98 -9.71 -14.31
C GLU A 40 1.22 -8.54 -13.33
N HIS A 41 2.47 -8.21 -13.06
CA HIS A 41 2.88 -7.11 -12.20
C HIS A 41 3.82 -6.19 -12.96
N VAL A 42 3.42 -4.94 -13.07
CA VAL A 42 4.16 -3.89 -13.78
C VAL A 42 4.62 -2.86 -12.76
N TYR A 43 5.93 -2.69 -12.67
CA TYR A 43 6.59 -1.70 -11.81
C TYR A 43 7.35 -0.70 -12.67
N ILE A 44 7.04 0.59 -12.51
CA ILE A 44 7.61 1.65 -13.32
C ILE A 44 8.19 2.72 -12.40
N ALA A 45 9.52 2.82 -12.42
CA ALA A 45 10.25 3.75 -11.55
C ALA A 45 10.68 5.05 -12.23
N THR A 46 10.72 5.08 -13.56
CA THR A 46 11.25 6.24 -14.31
C THR A 46 10.40 6.53 -15.55
N ALA A 47 10.48 7.78 -16.01
CA ALA A 47 9.85 8.20 -17.27
C ALA A 47 10.32 7.38 -18.47
N TYR A 48 11.57 6.92 -18.46
CA TYR A 48 12.10 6.05 -19.51
C TYR A 48 11.37 4.70 -19.52
N HIS A 49 11.25 4.05 -18.37
CA HIS A 49 10.51 2.80 -18.25
C HIS A 49 9.04 2.96 -18.66
N TRP A 50 8.41 4.10 -18.34
CA TRP A 50 7.05 4.42 -18.78
C TRP A 50 6.93 4.49 -20.31
N ARG A 51 7.82 5.23 -20.98
CA ARG A 51 7.82 5.36 -22.44
C ARG A 51 8.08 4.03 -23.15
N VAL A 52 9.02 3.24 -22.63
CA VAL A 52 9.28 1.88 -23.15
C VAL A 52 8.06 0.99 -22.97
N PHE A 53 7.41 1.05 -21.80
CA PHE A 53 6.18 0.33 -21.52
C PHE A 53 5.07 0.71 -22.50
N LEU A 54 4.79 2.01 -22.68
CA LEU A 54 3.79 2.50 -23.64
C LEU A 54 4.08 2.04 -25.08
N ALA A 55 5.33 2.11 -25.53
CA ALA A 55 5.71 1.70 -26.88
C ALA A 55 5.41 0.21 -27.17
N HIS A 56 5.44 -0.63 -26.13
CA HIS A 56 5.25 -2.08 -26.24
C HIS A 56 3.92 -2.59 -25.68
N LEU A 57 3.14 -1.73 -25.00
CA LEU A 57 1.84 -2.12 -24.46
C LEU A 57 0.87 -2.38 -25.62
N ARG A 58 0.28 -3.56 -25.61
CA ARG A 58 -0.74 -3.99 -26.56
C ARG A 58 -1.92 -4.56 -25.77
N PRO A 59 -3.18 -4.46 -26.26
CA PRO A 59 -4.36 -4.98 -25.57
C PRO A 59 -4.20 -6.45 -25.14
N ASN A 60 -3.60 -7.28 -26.00
CA ASN A 60 -3.37 -8.70 -25.73
C ASN A 60 -2.43 -8.98 -24.54
N ASN A 61 -1.56 -8.04 -24.19
CA ASN A 61 -0.66 -8.18 -23.03
C ASN A 61 -1.21 -7.41 -21.82
N ALA A 62 -1.85 -6.26 -22.06
CA ALA A 62 -2.46 -5.42 -21.03
C ALA A 62 -3.56 -6.14 -20.23
N GLN A 63 -4.28 -7.07 -20.87
CA GLN A 63 -5.29 -7.91 -20.21
C GLN A 63 -4.74 -8.80 -19.09
N TYR A 64 -3.43 -9.06 -19.04
CA TYR A 64 -2.83 -9.87 -17.97
C TYR A 64 -2.40 -9.04 -16.76
N ILE A 65 -2.37 -7.72 -16.88
CA ILE A 65 -1.87 -6.84 -15.81
C ILE A 65 -2.88 -6.83 -14.66
N THR A 66 -2.45 -7.30 -13.49
CA THR A 66 -3.23 -7.29 -12.25
C THR A 66 -2.68 -6.28 -11.23
N SER A 67 -1.42 -5.87 -11.35
CA SER A 67 -0.79 -4.86 -10.49
C SER A 67 -0.04 -3.83 -11.31
N LEU A 68 -0.31 -2.55 -11.06
CA LEU A 68 0.45 -1.42 -11.60
C LEU A 68 1.01 -0.59 -10.45
N VAL A 69 2.32 -0.39 -10.45
CA VAL A 69 3.03 0.45 -9.48
C VAL A 69 3.82 1.52 -10.22
N LEU A 70 3.45 2.78 -10.01
CA LEU A 70 4.14 3.96 -10.53
C LEU A 70 4.82 4.67 -9.37
N ARG A 71 6.02 4.21 -9.00
CA ARG A 71 6.74 4.75 -7.84
C ARG A 71 8.19 5.06 -8.21
N PRO A 72 8.62 6.33 -8.13
CA PRO A 72 10.04 6.66 -8.15
C PRO A 72 10.68 6.00 -6.93
N CYS A 73 11.65 5.14 -7.17
CA CYS A 73 12.41 4.53 -6.10
C CYS A 73 13.15 5.65 -5.34
N PRO A 74 13.00 5.82 -4.01
CA PRO A 74 14.06 6.49 -3.28
C PRO A 74 15.34 5.64 -3.43
N PRO A 75 16.54 6.23 -3.53
CA PRO A 75 17.76 5.45 -3.61
C PRO A 75 17.80 4.46 -2.44
N LEU A 76 18.13 3.20 -2.72
CA LEU A 76 18.41 2.17 -1.73
C LEU A 76 19.60 2.66 -0.88
N MET A 77 19.32 3.38 0.20
CA MET A 77 20.30 3.62 1.26
C MET A 77 20.39 2.33 2.08
N PRO A 78 21.57 1.70 2.19
CA PRO A 78 21.74 0.56 3.06
C PRO A 78 21.97 1.06 4.48
N SER A 79 20.98 0.96 5.37
CA SER A 79 21.21 0.74 6.82
C SER A 79 19.91 0.74 7.64
N ARG A 80 19.63 -0.40 8.27
CA ARG A 80 18.93 -0.57 9.56
C ARG A 80 17.63 0.21 9.77
N LEU A 81 16.65 0.01 8.89
CA LEU A 81 15.24 0.25 9.23
C LEU A 81 14.48 -1.08 9.12
N ASP A 82 13.73 -1.36 10.18
CA ASP A 82 12.95 -2.56 10.43
C ASP A 82 12.06 -2.98 9.23
N PRO A 83 11.89 -4.28 8.93
CA PRO A 83 11.17 -4.75 7.74
C PRO A 83 9.64 -4.49 7.73
N THR A 84 9.04 -3.98 8.82
CA THR A 84 7.58 -4.03 9.03
C THR A 84 6.85 -2.70 8.85
N GLY A 85 7.54 -1.61 8.50
CA GLY A 85 6.96 -0.26 8.35
C GLY A 85 6.27 0.04 7.01
N TYR A 86 6.47 -0.81 6.00
CA TYR A 86 5.69 -0.84 4.78
C TYR A 86 5.24 -2.27 4.60
N ILE A 87 3.94 -2.53 4.70
CA ILE A 87 3.36 -3.73 4.08
C ILE A 87 3.41 -3.46 2.57
N ARG A 88 4.63 -3.56 2.03
CA ARG A 88 4.95 -3.76 0.63
C ARG A 88 4.28 -5.07 0.30
N VAL A 89 3.18 -4.98 -0.42
CA VAL A 89 2.30 -6.06 -0.86
C VAL A 89 2.95 -7.44 -0.66
N GLU A 90 2.72 -8.07 0.50
CA GLU A 90 3.34 -9.35 0.86
C GLU A 90 2.96 -10.49 -0.12
N ALA A 91 2.07 -10.22 -1.08
CA ALA A 91 1.61 -11.13 -2.11
C ALA A 91 2.02 -10.76 -3.55
N VAL A 92 2.68 -9.62 -3.79
CA VAL A 92 3.19 -9.27 -5.13
C VAL A 92 4.69 -9.49 -5.11
N ASN A 93 5.13 -10.57 -5.75
CA ASN A 93 6.54 -10.77 -6.02
C ASN A 93 7.03 -9.61 -6.92
N MET A 94 7.81 -8.71 -6.34
CA MET A 94 8.38 -7.49 -6.94
C MET A 94 9.67 -7.74 -7.74
N ASP A 95 10.01 -9.00 -8.02
CA ASP A 95 11.14 -9.31 -8.88
C ASP A 95 10.97 -8.61 -10.25
N GLN A 96 12.04 -7.93 -10.66
CA GLN A 96 12.15 -7.08 -11.85
C GLN A 96 11.45 -7.67 -13.09
N THR A 97 10.75 -6.80 -13.82
CA THR A 97 9.80 -7.17 -14.90
C THR A 97 10.45 -7.75 -16.15
N GLY A 98 11.78 -7.83 -16.20
CA GLY A 98 12.52 -8.27 -17.38
C GLY A 98 12.61 -7.26 -18.50
N LEU A 99 11.95 -6.10 -18.36
CA LEU A 99 12.05 -4.99 -19.28
C LEU A 99 13.45 -4.36 -19.25
N GLU A 100 14.21 -4.60 -18.19
CA GLU A 100 15.55 -4.06 -17.94
C GLU A 100 16.65 -4.78 -18.75
N ALA A 101 16.38 -5.99 -19.26
CA ALA A 101 17.38 -6.83 -19.93
C ALA A 101 17.60 -6.49 -21.43
N ARG A 102 16.91 -5.50 -21.98
CA ARG A 102 17.10 -5.06 -23.39
C ARG A 102 17.84 -3.73 -23.51
N LEU A 103 19.17 -3.88 -23.62
CA LEU A 103 20.08 -3.14 -24.53
C LEU A 103 20.55 -1.73 -24.07
N PRO A 104 21.56 -1.12 -24.74
CA PRO A 104 22.98 -1.15 -24.39
C PRO A 104 23.50 0.25 -23.99
N ASP A 105 24.73 0.30 -23.49
CA ASP A 105 25.52 1.52 -23.32
C ASP A 105 25.48 2.41 -24.57
N LYS A 106 24.84 3.58 -24.45
CA LYS A 106 25.33 4.88 -24.93
C LYS A 106 24.27 5.97 -24.78
N GLY A 107 24.52 6.90 -23.85
CA GLY A 107 24.22 8.32 -24.09
C GLY A 107 22.86 8.86 -23.64
N ILE A 108 22.21 8.26 -22.64
CA ILE A 108 21.02 8.87 -22.02
C ILE A 108 21.37 9.18 -20.55
N PHE A 109 21.41 10.46 -20.22
CA PHE A 109 21.62 10.92 -18.85
C PHE A 109 20.49 10.41 -17.96
N GLU A 110 20.82 9.60 -16.94
CA GLU A 110 19.90 9.30 -15.84
C GLU A 110 19.46 10.63 -15.21
N LEU A 111 18.17 10.94 -15.32
CA LEU A 111 17.59 12.09 -14.64
C LEU A 111 17.55 11.75 -13.14
N ASP A 112 18.16 12.60 -12.32
CA ASP A 112 18.20 12.49 -10.86
C ASP A 112 16.77 12.34 -10.28
N THR A 113 16.43 11.13 -9.85
CA THR A 113 15.14 10.76 -9.24
C THR A 113 15.03 11.14 -7.77
N SER A 114 16.08 11.75 -7.19
CA SER A 114 16.08 12.22 -5.80
C SER A 114 15.32 13.53 -5.58
N ARG A 115 14.94 14.22 -6.66
CA ARG A 115 14.20 15.49 -6.60
C ARG A 115 12.83 15.35 -7.26
N LYS A 116 11.85 15.05 -6.39
CA LYS A 116 10.39 15.13 -6.60
C LYS A 116 9.75 13.98 -7.40
N GLU A 117 9.17 13.08 -6.61
CA GLU A 117 7.96 12.29 -6.86
C GLU A 117 7.32 12.44 -8.24
N ALA A 118 7.48 11.42 -9.09
CA ALA A 118 6.85 11.16 -10.39
C ALA A 118 6.33 12.36 -11.21
N GLU A 119 6.97 13.53 -11.12
CA GLU A 119 6.56 14.76 -11.81
C GLU A 119 6.59 14.55 -13.34
N TRP A 120 7.34 13.54 -13.80
CA TRP A 120 7.38 13.12 -15.19
C TRP A 120 6.03 12.58 -15.72
N LEU A 121 5.14 12.04 -14.87
CA LEU A 121 3.79 11.64 -15.31
C LEU A 121 2.94 12.84 -15.72
N ALA A 122 3.20 14.03 -15.16
CA ALA A 122 2.46 15.25 -15.49
C ALA A 122 2.55 15.64 -16.96
N GLN A 123 3.66 15.27 -17.63
CA GLN A 123 3.87 15.57 -19.05
C GLN A 123 3.16 14.56 -19.98
N ASP A 124 2.69 13.42 -19.44
CA ASP A 124 2.14 12.27 -20.18
C ASP A 124 0.82 11.73 -19.56
N VAL A 125 0.05 12.55 -18.81
CA VAL A 125 -1.18 12.13 -18.09
C VAL A 125 -2.25 11.53 -19.02
N VAL A 126 -2.32 12.00 -20.27
CA VAL A 126 -3.23 11.48 -21.30
C VAL A 126 -3.03 9.97 -21.48
N SER A 127 -1.78 9.49 -21.38
CA SER A 127 -1.46 8.08 -21.53
C SER A 127 -1.89 7.23 -20.33
N LEU A 128 -1.92 7.76 -19.09
CA LEU A 128 -2.28 6.93 -17.92
C LEU A 128 -3.75 6.49 -17.96
N LYS A 129 -4.64 7.40 -18.35
CA LYS A 129 -6.08 7.10 -18.49
C LYS A 129 -6.29 5.97 -19.51
N GLU A 130 -5.71 6.10 -20.68
CA GLU A 130 -5.80 5.10 -21.75
C GLU A 130 -5.22 3.75 -21.31
N VAL A 131 -4.08 3.78 -20.60
CA VAL A 131 -3.43 2.58 -20.06
C VAL A 131 -4.32 1.87 -19.04
N LEU A 132 -4.95 2.58 -18.10
CA LEU A 132 -5.83 1.99 -17.09
C LEU A 132 -7.06 1.33 -17.73
N TRP A 133 -7.61 1.91 -18.80
CA TRP A 133 -8.69 1.29 -19.59
C TRP A 133 -8.28 -0.02 -20.26
N MET A 134 -7.00 -0.20 -20.58
CA MET A 134 -6.47 -1.44 -21.17
C MET A 134 -6.24 -2.57 -20.15
N MET A 135 -6.41 -2.31 -18.85
CA MET A 135 -6.14 -3.24 -17.76
C MET A 135 -7.43 -3.75 -17.08
N PRO A 136 -8.23 -4.60 -17.76
CA PRO A 136 -9.52 -5.05 -17.22
C PRO A 136 -9.38 -5.98 -15.99
N GLN A 137 -8.20 -6.52 -15.73
CA GLN A 137 -7.91 -7.42 -14.62
C GLN A 137 -7.21 -6.71 -13.44
N LEU A 138 -7.15 -5.37 -13.42
CA LEU A 138 -6.44 -4.62 -12.39
C LEU A 138 -7.01 -4.90 -10.99
N VAL A 139 -6.14 -5.30 -10.07
CA VAL A 139 -6.43 -5.62 -8.67
C VAL A 139 -5.68 -4.67 -7.71
N TYR A 140 -4.45 -4.30 -8.07
CA TYR A 140 -3.57 -3.47 -7.27
C TYR A 140 -3.12 -2.25 -8.06
N LEU A 141 -3.27 -1.07 -7.45
CA LEU A 141 -2.85 0.20 -8.04
C LEU A 141 -2.07 1.01 -7.01
N ASP A 142 -0.79 1.26 -7.29
CA ASP A 142 0.04 2.16 -6.48
C ASP A 142 0.49 3.33 -7.36
N LEU A 143 0.04 4.52 -6.97
CA LEU A 143 0.37 5.79 -7.59
C LEU A 143 1.04 6.72 -6.55
N ALA A 144 1.70 6.16 -5.53
CA ALA A 144 2.42 6.94 -4.54
C ALA A 144 3.51 7.78 -5.23
N GLY A 145 3.31 9.10 -5.21
CA GLY A 145 4.16 10.09 -5.88
C GLY A 145 3.58 10.64 -7.19
N CYS A 146 2.35 10.26 -7.57
CA CYS A 146 1.65 10.80 -8.73
C CYS A 146 0.68 11.93 -8.32
N GLU A 147 1.19 13.00 -7.70
CA GLU A 147 0.36 14.05 -7.08
C GLU A 147 -0.59 14.78 -8.06
N GLN A 148 -0.21 14.83 -9.34
CA GLN A 148 -0.88 15.62 -10.39
C GLN A 148 -1.88 14.80 -11.21
N VAL A 149 -2.16 13.56 -10.82
CA VAL A 149 -3.16 12.75 -11.51
C VAL A 149 -4.54 13.18 -11.02
N ASP A 150 -5.27 13.88 -11.88
CA ASP A 150 -6.58 14.44 -11.52
C ASP A 150 -7.74 13.45 -11.76
N GLU A 151 -7.57 12.51 -12.70
CA GLU A 151 -8.63 11.59 -13.11
C GLU A 151 -8.09 10.17 -13.28
N LEU A 152 -8.78 9.20 -12.68
CA LEU A 152 -8.41 7.78 -12.68
C LEU A 152 -9.57 6.92 -13.19
N PRO A 153 -9.72 6.72 -14.52
CA PRO A 153 -10.77 5.88 -15.03
C PRO A 153 -10.40 4.41 -14.84
N ILE A 154 -10.91 3.79 -13.76
CA ILE A 154 -10.74 2.37 -13.51
C ILE A 154 -11.95 1.62 -14.09
N PRO A 155 -11.78 0.75 -15.11
CA PRO A 155 -12.89 0.10 -15.81
C PRO A 155 -13.66 -0.92 -14.95
N HIS A 156 -13.00 -1.51 -13.94
CA HIS A 156 -13.55 -2.55 -13.07
C HIS A 156 -13.17 -2.35 -11.58
N PRO A 157 -13.69 -1.30 -10.92
CA PRO A 157 -13.35 -0.98 -9.54
C PRO A 157 -13.68 -2.10 -8.54
N GLU A 158 -14.66 -2.95 -8.84
CA GLU A 158 -15.08 -4.08 -8.02
C GLU A 158 -13.97 -5.12 -7.80
N ARG A 159 -12.97 -5.16 -8.67
CA ARG A 159 -11.82 -6.09 -8.59
C ARG A 159 -10.71 -5.59 -7.68
N LEU A 160 -10.69 -4.29 -7.37
CA LEU A 160 -9.61 -3.68 -6.61
C LEU A 160 -9.54 -4.27 -5.21
N ARG A 161 -8.33 -4.66 -4.82
CA ARG A 161 -7.98 -5.14 -3.48
C ARG A 161 -6.93 -4.27 -2.81
N GLY A 162 -6.14 -3.51 -3.55
CA GLY A 162 -5.18 -2.58 -2.98
C GLY A 162 -5.05 -1.31 -3.79
N VAL A 163 -5.15 -0.18 -3.11
CA VAL A 163 -5.03 1.15 -3.70
C VAL A 163 -4.12 1.99 -2.82
N TRP A 164 -3.06 2.53 -3.39
CA TRP A 164 -2.16 3.48 -2.73
C TRP A 164 -2.08 4.74 -3.57
N VAL A 165 -2.70 5.81 -3.10
CA VAL A 165 -2.73 7.10 -3.79
C VAL A 165 -2.42 8.26 -2.82
N PRO A 166 -1.34 8.17 -2.02
CA PRO A 166 -1.00 9.27 -1.14
C PRO A 166 -0.66 10.53 -1.96
N LEU A 167 -0.95 11.71 -1.39
CA LEU A 167 -0.72 13.03 -2.00
C LEU A 167 -1.57 13.33 -3.25
N LEU A 168 -2.63 12.55 -3.53
CA LEU A 168 -3.53 12.84 -4.64
C LEU A 168 -4.33 14.13 -4.37
N ARG A 169 -4.24 15.10 -5.29
CA ARG A 169 -4.87 16.42 -5.11
C ARG A 169 -6.37 16.40 -5.33
N GLN A 170 -6.87 15.66 -6.31
CA GLN A 170 -8.29 15.55 -6.64
C GLN A 170 -8.82 14.15 -6.26
N LEU A 171 -9.27 14.01 -5.01
CA LEU A 171 -9.87 12.75 -4.54
C LEU A 171 -11.35 12.61 -4.93
N ASP A 172 -12.05 13.71 -5.21
CA ASP A 172 -13.51 13.73 -5.39
C ASP A 172 -13.98 12.78 -6.51
N ASP A 173 -13.28 12.73 -7.64
CA ASP A 173 -13.59 11.83 -8.76
C ASP A 173 -13.23 10.36 -8.47
N PHE A 174 -12.37 10.14 -7.48
CA PHE A 174 -11.90 8.82 -7.08
C PHE A 174 -12.79 8.18 -6.01
N LEU A 175 -13.47 8.97 -5.19
CA LEU A 175 -14.37 8.46 -4.13
C LEU A 175 -15.46 7.49 -4.67
N PRO A 176 -16.18 7.79 -5.78
CA PRO A 176 -17.17 6.86 -6.33
C PRO A 176 -16.60 5.53 -6.80
N ILE A 177 -15.32 5.51 -7.17
CA ILE A 177 -14.59 4.30 -7.59
C ILE A 177 -14.30 3.44 -6.34
N LEU A 178 -13.84 4.07 -5.26
CA LEU A 178 -13.60 3.39 -3.99
C LEU A 178 -14.88 2.81 -3.37
N GLU A 179 -16.03 3.47 -3.53
CA GLU A 179 -17.32 2.94 -3.07
C GLU A 179 -17.74 1.63 -3.77
N LYS A 180 -17.31 1.44 -5.02
CA LYS A 180 -17.56 0.21 -5.79
C LYS A 180 -16.57 -0.90 -5.44
N ALA A 181 -15.40 -0.58 -4.88
CA ALA A 181 -14.34 -1.52 -4.51
C ALA A 181 -14.65 -2.27 -3.20
N ARG A 182 -15.69 -3.12 -3.17
CA ARG A 182 -16.11 -3.85 -1.95
C ARG A 182 -15.15 -4.94 -1.47
N HIS A 183 -14.19 -5.33 -2.30
CA HIS A 183 -13.16 -6.33 -1.98
C HIS A 183 -11.83 -5.69 -1.56
N LEU A 184 -11.82 -4.39 -1.31
CA LEU A 184 -10.63 -3.65 -0.88
C LEU A 184 -10.08 -4.23 0.42
N ARG A 185 -8.77 -4.49 0.42
CA ARG A 185 -7.99 -4.97 1.57
C ARG A 185 -7.00 -3.91 2.04
N HIS A 186 -6.43 -3.14 1.12
CA HIS A 186 -5.44 -2.10 1.40
C HIS A 186 -5.87 -0.77 0.79
N LEU A 187 -5.85 0.28 1.59
CA LEU A 187 -6.13 1.64 1.16
C LEU A 187 -5.16 2.61 1.83
N ASP A 188 -4.51 3.42 1.01
CA ASP A 188 -3.68 4.55 1.47
C ASP A 188 -4.10 5.83 0.78
N LEU A 189 -4.66 6.74 1.56
CA LEU A 189 -5.07 8.09 1.15
C LEU A 189 -4.29 9.15 1.95
N SER A 190 -3.11 8.79 2.47
CA SER A 190 -2.33 9.71 3.30
C SER A 190 -1.99 10.98 2.51
N PHE A 191 -2.07 12.14 3.17
CA PHE A 191 -1.72 13.45 2.61
C PHE A 191 -2.58 13.92 1.42
N CYS A 192 -3.71 13.28 1.14
CA CYS A 192 -4.68 13.80 0.17
C CYS A 192 -5.34 15.10 0.70
N SER A 193 -5.88 15.91 -0.21
CA SER A 193 -6.54 17.18 0.13
C SER A 193 -7.88 16.99 0.87
N ARG A 194 -8.50 15.82 0.70
CA ARG A 194 -9.77 15.40 1.27
C ARG A 194 -9.69 13.95 1.70
N SER A 195 -10.59 13.55 2.58
CA SER A 195 -10.75 12.19 3.03
C SER A 195 -11.98 11.50 2.43
N ILE A 196 -12.20 10.26 2.84
CA ILE A 196 -13.42 9.49 2.55
C ILE A 196 -14.63 10.15 3.23
N PRO A 197 -15.85 10.03 2.69
CA PRO A 197 -17.01 10.58 3.37
C PRO A 197 -17.21 9.93 4.74
N SER A 198 -17.70 10.71 5.71
CA SER A 198 -17.96 10.22 7.07
C SER A 198 -18.95 9.07 7.11
N GLU A 199 -19.87 9.01 6.15
CA GLU A 199 -20.74 7.88 5.88
C GLU A 199 -20.35 7.28 4.52
N PHE A 200 -19.73 6.10 4.52
CA PHE A 200 -19.33 5.39 3.31
C PHE A 200 -19.88 3.97 3.31
N ASN A 201 -20.08 3.42 2.11
CA ASN A 201 -20.47 2.03 1.92
C ASN A 201 -19.35 1.08 2.33
N ALA A 202 -19.69 0.00 3.03
CA ALA A 202 -18.73 -0.81 3.76
C ALA A 202 -17.60 -1.42 2.91
N TRP A 203 -16.38 -1.42 3.47
CA TRP A 203 -15.25 -2.24 3.04
C TRP A 203 -15.02 -3.39 4.04
N PRO A 204 -15.87 -4.45 4.00
CA PRO A 204 -15.89 -5.49 5.03
C PRO A 204 -14.61 -6.33 5.09
N ASN A 205 -13.79 -6.30 4.03
CA ASN A 205 -12.54 -7.05 3.91
C ASN A 205 -11.30 -6.15 4.12
N LEU A 206 -11.49 -4.89 4.50
CA LEU A 206 -10.38 -3.97 4.67
C LEU A 206 -9.52 -4.41 5.86
N THR A 207 -8.23 -4.57 5.60
CA THR A 207 -7.22 -5.01 6.58
C THR A 207 -6.21 -3.91 6.85
N HIS A 208 -5.96 -3.02 5.89
CA HIS A 208 -4.95 -1.97 5.98
C HIS A 208 -5.52 -0.64 5.53
N LEU A 209 -5.51 0.34 6.42
CA LEU A 209 -6.00 1.69 6.15
C LEU A 209 -4.99 2.73 6.63
N ARG A 210 -4.57 3.61 5.73
CA ARG A 210 -3.72 4.77 6.06
C ARG A 210 -4.40 6.06 5.61
N LEU A 211 -4.53 6.98 6.56
CA LEU A 211 -5.24 8.25 6.42
C LEU A 211 -4.41 9.41 7.00
N ASN A 212 -3.08 9.28 7.00
CA ASN A 212 -2.21 10.24 7.68
C ASN A 212 -2.36 11.65 7.11
N SER A 213 -2.28 12.66 7.96
CA SER A 213 -2.35 14.08 7.61
C SER A 213 -3.60 14.48 6.82
N LEU A 214 -4.71 13.77 7.00
CA LEU A 214 -6.03 14.19 6.53
C LEU A 214 -6.70 15.06 7.61
N TYR A 215 -6.88 16.35 7.31
CA TYR A 215 -7.34 17.36 8.26
C TYR A 215 -8.85 17.31 8.56
N ASP A 216 -9.63 16.69 7.68
CA ASP A 216 -11.08 16.54 7.73
C ASP A 216 -11.53 15.22 8.40
N ILE A 217 -10.60 14.32 8.74
CA ILE A 217 -10.90 13.09 9.48
C ILE A 217 -11.26 13.41 10.94
N THR A 218 -12.48 13.06 11.29
CA THR A 218 -13.11 13.25 12.61
C THR A 218 -13.51 11.93 13.26
N ASP A 219 -13.97 11.97 14.51
CA ASP A 219 -14.55 10.82 15.22
C ASP A 219 -15.74 10.17 14.47
N ALA A 220 -16.46 10.91 13.63
CA ALA A 220 -17.52 10.34 12.79
C ALA A 220 -16.97 9.37 11.74
N HIS A 221 -15.81 9.69 11.15
CA HIS A 221 -15.11 8.78 10.23
C HIS A 221 -14.62 7.54 10.96
N ILE A 222 -14.09 7.70 12.17
CA ILE A 222 -13.66 6.59 13.01
C ILE A 222 -14.83 5.68 13.39
N ALA A 223 -16.01 6.25 13.69
CA ALA A 223 -17.23 5.50 13.95
C ALA A 223 -17.64 4.65 12.73
N SER A 224 -17.57 5.21 11.53
CA SER A 224 -17.86 4.47 10.29
C SER A 224 -16.82 3.40 9.97
N ILE A 225 -15.53 3.67 10.20
CA ILE A 225 -14.47 2.65 10.07
C ILE A 225 -14.73 1.50 11.05
N ALA A 226 -14.97 1.81 12.32
CA ALA A 226 -15.27 0.82 13.35
C ALA A 226 -16.53 -0.02 13.04
N LYS A 227 -17.53 0.59 12.40
CA LYS A 227 -18.77 -0.11 12.02
C LYS A 227 -18.61 -1.00 10.79
N HIS A 228 -17.83 -0.58 9.81
CA HIS A 228 -17.83 -1.18 8.47
C HIS A 228 -16.55 -1.95 8.09
N CYS A 229 -15.48 -1.85 8.88
CA CYS A 229 -14.19 -2.49 8.61
C CYS A 229 -13.77 -3.45 9.75
N PRO A 230 -14.54 -4.51 10.06
CA PRO A 230 -14.27 -5.37 11.23
C PRO A 230 -12.99 -6.22 11.11
N GLN A 231 -12.46 -6.38 9.89
CA GLN A 231 -11.24 -7.14 9.61
C GLN A 231 -9.97 -6.26 9.65
N LEU A 232 -10.07 -5.02 10.12
CA LEU A 232 -8.95 -4.08 10.10
C LEU A 232 -7.82 -4.54 11.02
N GLU A 233 -6.62 -4.67 10.47
CA GLU A 233 -5.40 -5.05 11.16
C GLU A 233 -4.43 -3.87 11.30
N LEU A 234 -4.40 -2.95 10.33
CA LEU A 234 -3.56 -1.76 10.34
C LEU A 234 -4.38 -0.49 10.16
N LEU A 235 -4.17 0.48 11.04
CA LEU A 235 -4.79 1.81 10.98
C LEU A 235 -3.77 2.90 11.31
N HIS A 236 -3.47 3.75 10.34
CA HIS A 236 -2.61 4.92 10.55
C HIS A 236 -3.41 6.22 10.42
N LEU A 237 -3.38 7.04 11.48
CA LEU A 237 -4.08 8.31 11.67
C LEU A 237 -3.11 9.43 12.08
N ALA A 238 -1.83 9.30 11.74
CA ALA A 238 -0.83 10.27 12.16
C ALA A 238 -1.22 11.68 11.67
N ARG A 239 -1.18 12.69 12.55
CA ARG A 239 -1.54 14.08 12.27
C ARG A 239 -3.00 14.32 11.85
N CYS A 240 -3.93 13.40 12.14
CA CYS A 240 -5.38 13.63 11.98
C CYS A 240 -5.96 14.41 13.18
N TRP A 241 -5.66 15.71 13.28
CA TRP A 241 -5.86 16.51 14.51
C TRP A 241 -7.31 16.60 15.04
N GLN A 242 -8.32 16.27 14.25
CA GLN A 242 -9.71 16.30 14.70
C GLN A 242 -10.19 14.99 15.34
N VAL A 243 -9.37 13.92 15.30
CA VAL A 243 -9.65 12.67 16.01
C VAL A 243 -9.38 12.83 17.50
N THR A 244 -10.31 12.37 18.33
CA THR A 244 -10.26 12.48 19.79
C THR A 244 -10.36 11.11 20.47
N ASN A 245 -10.25 11.08 21.81
CA ASN A 245 -10.48 9.88 22.60
C ASN A 245 -11.85 9.23 22.34
N ASN A 246 -12.87 10.00 21.94
CA ASN A 246 -14.19 9.46 21.62
C ASN A 246 -14.12 8.55 20.38
N GLY A 247 -13.41 8.96 19.32
CA GLY A 247 -13.17 8.12 18.15
C GLY A 247 -12.33 6.90 18.51
N LEU A 248 -11.22 7.09 19.23
CA LEU A 248 -10.33 5.98 19.61
C LEU A 248 -11.04 4.89 20.44
N ARG A 249 -12.00 5.27 21.29
CA ARG A 249 -12.84 4.33 22.06
C ARG A 249 -13.66 3.37 21.17
N LEU A 250 -13.99 3.76 19.95
CA LEU A 250 -14.83 2.96 19.05
C LEU A 250 -14.03 1.86 18.34
N LEU A 251 -12.71 2.02 18.25
CA LEU A 251 -11.84 1.09 17.52
C LEU A 251 -11.79 -0.31 18.14
N PRO A 252 -11.57 -0.52 19.46
CA PRO A 252 -11.49 -1.87 20.01
C PRO A 252 -12.74 -2.75 19.83
N PRO A 253 -13.98 -2.25 20.04
CA PRO A 253 -15.17 -3.07 19.80
C PRO A 253 -15.51 -3.24 18.31
N GLY A 254 -15.14 -2.29 17.44
CA GLY A 254 -15.45 -2.34 16.01
C GLY A 254 -14.40 -3.09 15.16
N CYS A 255 -13.13 -2.96 15.51
CA CYS A 255 -11.98 -3.52 14.81
C CYS A 255 -11.13 -4.36 15.78
N PRO A 256 -11.62 -5.53 16.25
CA PRO A 256 -10.94 -6.32 17.28
C PRO A 256 -9.61 -6.95 16.81
N ASN A 257 -9.39 -7.01 15.49
CA ASN A 257 -8.20 -7.60 14.86
C ASN A 257 -7.05 -6.62 14.66
N LEU A 258 -7.15 -5.38 15.17
CA LEU A 258 -6.09 -4.38 15.03
C LEU A 258 -4.78 -4.85 15.66
N LYS A 259 -3.73 -4.87 14.84
CA LYS A 259 -2.34 -5.22 15.15
C LYS A 259 -1.41 -4.01 15.02
N HIS A 260 -1.65 -3.09 14.11
CA HIS A 260 -0.76 -1.95 13.87
C HIS A 260 -1.54 -0.64 13.91
N VAL A 261 -1.32 0.18 14.93
CA VAL A 261 -2.02 1.45 15.08
C VAL A 261 -1.00 2.58 15.18
N SER A 262 -1.10 3.59 14.32
CA SER A 262 -0.40 4.87 14.53
C SER A 262 -1.42 5.97 14.77
N VAL A 263 -1.26 6.64 15.89
CA VAL A 263 -2.02 7.82 16.32
C VAL A 263 -1.06 8.97 16.60
N ALA A 264 0.11 8.98 15.95
CA ALA A 264 1.11 10.01 16.17
C ALA A 264 0.58 11.41 15.91
N TYR A 265 0.96 12.36 16.74
CA TYR A 265 0.60 13.77 16.66
C TYR A 265 -0.92 14.02 16.68
N LEU A 266 -1.69 13.12 17.30
CA LEU A 266 -3.08 13.41 17.68
C LEU A 266 -3.10 14.28 18.93
N SER A 267 -3.17 15.60 18.74
CA SER A 267 -3.15 16.60 19.82
C SER A 267 -4.33 16.53 20.80
N ARG A 268 -5.38 15.78 20.43
CA ARG A 268 -6.61 15.58 21.23
C ARG A 268 -6.75 14.15 21.77
N ALA A 269 -5.73 13.32 21.59
CA ALA A 269 -5.63 12.02 22.25
C ALA A 269 -4.88 12.17 23.58
N ASN A 270 -5.30 11.42 24.61
CA ASN A 270 -4.62 11.37 25.90
C ASN A 270 -4.55 9.93 26.44
N GLU A 271 -4.07 9.77 27.67
CA GLU A 271 -3.92 8.47 28.35
C GLU A 271 -5.20 7.64 28.36
N GLU A 272 -6.38 8.26 28.41
CA GLU A 272 -7.64 7.54 28.40
C GLU A 272 -7.88 6.84 27.05
N GLY A 273 -7.77 7.58 25.94
CA GLY A 273 -7.98 7.05 24.59
C GLY A 273 -6.91 6.02 24.22
N ILE A 274 -5.65 6.33 24.49
CA ILE A 274 -4.52 5.42 24.22
C ILE A 274 -4.59 4.17 25.09
N GLY A 275 -4.94 4.31 26.37
CA GLY A 275 -5.06 3.18 27.29
C GLY A 275 -6.16 2.21 26.88
N ARG A 276 -7.27 2.73 26.32
CA ARG A 276 -8.32 1.89 25.76
C ARG A 276 -7.83 1.05 24.59
N LEU A 277 -7.04 1.62 23.68
CA LEU A 277 -6.44 0.85 22.58
C LEU A 277 -5.50 -0.22 23.13
N ALA A 278 -4.52 0.18 23.94
CA ALA A 278 -3.47 -0.70 24.45
C ALA A 278 -3.99 -1.85 25.33
N LEU A 279 -5.05 -1.63 26.13
CA LEU A 279 -5.58 -2.63 27.06
C LEU A 279 -6.71 -3.49 26.47
N ARG A 280 -7.37 -3.05 25.40
CA ARG A 280 -8.52 -3.79 24.81
C ARG A 280 -8.14 -4.55 23.54
N LEU A 281 -7.18 -4.05 22.77
CA LEU A 281 -6.67 -4.73 21.58
C LEU A 281 -5.59 -5.73 21.97
N LYS A 282 -5.99 -6.97 22.31
CA LYS A 282 -5.07 -8.03 22.76
C LYS A 282 -4.10 -8.55 21.69
N GLY A 283 -4.39 -8.27 20.43
CA GLY A 283 -3.54 -8.57 19.28
C GLY A 283 -2.68 -7.39 18.84
N LEU A 284 -2.67 -6.29 19.60
CA LEU A 284 -1.93 -5.10 19.21
C LEU A 284 -0.42 -5.37 19.24
N HIS A 285 0.16 -5.23 18.06
CA HIS A 285 1.57 -5.43 17.80
C HIS A 285 2.29 -4.09 17.88
N TYR A 286 1.90 -3.11 17.09
CA TYR A 286 2.53 -1.81 16.99
C TYR A 286 1.58 -0.70 17.45
N LEU A 287 2.09 0.22 18.28
CA LEU A 287 1.36 1.42 18.69
C LEU A 287 2.27 2.64 18.67
N ASP A 288 2.09 3.50 17.69
CA ASP A 288 2.80 4.77 17.61
C ASP A 288 1.95 5.90 18.20
N ILE A 289 2.46 6.46 19.30
CA ILE A 289 1.88 7.55 20.09
C ILE A 289 2.78 8.79 20.11
N THR A 290 3.70 8.88 19.14
CA THR A 290 4.67 9.97 19.05
C THR A 290 3.95 11.31 19.05
N GLY A 291 4.41 12.29 19.84
CA GLY A 291 3.82 13.63 19.83
C GLY A 291 2.38 13.76 20.36
N CYS A 292 1.83 12.75 21.04
CA CYS A 292 0.50 12.83 21.67
C CYS A 292 0.48 13.46 23.07
N GLY A 293 1.61 13.96 23.57
CA GLY A 293 1.68 14.59 24.91
C GLY A 293 1.48 13.62 26.09
N ILE A 294 1.59 12.31 25.86
CA ILE A 294 1.38 11.25 26.85
C ILE A 294 2.49 11.22 27.90
N ASN A 295 2.11 11.14 29.18
CA ASN A 295 3.04 11.09 30.30
C ASN A 295 3.96 9.85 30.24
N GLN A 296 5.24 10.04 30.59
CA GLN A 296 6.25 8.98 30.62
C GLN A 296 5.89 7.79 31.52
N LEU A 297 5.26 8.03 32.68
CA LEU A 297 4.81 6.96 33.59
C LEU A 297 3.75 6.07 32.95
N PHE A 298 2.84 6.69 32.18
CA PHE A 298 1.81 5.94 31.46
C PHE A 298 2.43 5.09 30.35
N LYS A 299 3.42 5.61 29.62
CA LYS A 299 4.17 4.84 28.63
C LYS A 299 4.84 3.63 29.27
N GLN A 300 5.48 3.80 30.43
CA GLN A 300 6.10 2.70 31.18
C GLN A 300 5.06 1.64 31.57
N ALA A 301 3.91 2.06 32.10
CA ALA A 301 2.83 1.14 32.48
C ALA A 301 2.31 0.30 31.30
N ILE A 302 2.10 0.91 30.12
CA ILE A 302 1.72 0.16 28.91
C ILE A 302 2.81 -0.83 28.51
N MET A 303 4.07 -0.40 28.52
CA MET A 303 5.20 -1.25 28.15
C MET A 303 5.32 -2.47 29.06
N ASP A 304 5.12 -2.31 30.38
CA ASP A 304 5.20 -3.41 31.33
C ASP A 304 4.07 -4.43 31.12
N VAL A 305 2.84 -3.95 30.85
CA VAL A 305 1.71 -4.82 30.49
C VAL A 305 2.02 -5.60 29.22
N TRP A 306 2.50 -4.94 28.18
CA TRP A 306 2.79 -5.59 26.90
C TRP A 306 3.94 -6.59 26.97
N LYS A 307 5.02 -6.27 27.70
CA LYS A 307 6.11 -7.23 27.96
C LYS A 307 5.59 -8.48 28.65
N THR A 308 4.71 -8.32 29.63
CA THR A 308 4.12 -9.43 30.39
C THR A 308 3.21 -10.28 29.50
N GLU A 309 2.31 -9.66 28.72
CA GLU A 309 1.41 -10.39 27.82
C GLU A 309 2.17 -11.14 26.72
N ARG A 310 3.25 -10.55 26.18
CA ARG A 310 4.06 -11.16 25.12
C ARG A 310 4.90 -12.31 25.61
N ALA A 311 5.51 -12.18 26.79
CA ALA A 311 6.21 -13.29 27.43
C ALA A 311 5.28 -14.50 27.63
N ALA A 312 4.03 -14.26 28.03
CA ALA A 312 3.03 -15.31 28.18
C ALA A 312 2.64 -15.99 26.84
N LYS A 313 2.71 -15.25 25.72
CA LYS A 313 2.34 -15.73 24.38
C LYS A 313 3.53 -16.18 23.52
N GLN A 314 4.75 -16.14 24.04
CA GLN A 314 6.00 -16.38 23.28
C GLN A 314 6.11 -15.52 22.02
N TRP A 315 5.68 -14.26 22.09
CA TRP A 315 5.80 -13.29 21.00
C TRP A 315 7.09 -12.49 21.10
N ASP A 316 7.51 -11.89 19.98
CA ASP A 316 8.71 -11.08 19.89
C ASP A 316 8.71 -9.92 20.91
N PRO A 317 9.88 -9.49 21.43
CA PRO A 317 9.96 -8.44 22.44
C PRO A 317 9.56 -7.05 21.89
N VAL A 318 9.09 -6.18 22.78
CA VAL A 318 8.75 -4.78 22.45
C VAL A 318 9.95 -3.87 22.71
N GLU A 319 10.30 -3.03 21.74
CA GLU A 319 11.31 -1.99 21.87
C GLU A 319 10.70 -0.58 21.86
N TYR A 320 11.24 0.35 22.64
CA TYR A 320 10.81 1.75 22.65
C TYR A 320 11.90 2.61 22.02
N HIS A 321 11.61 3.26 20.90
CA HIS A 321 12.52 4.22 20.27
C HIS A 321 11.77 5.54 20.01
N ASP A 322 12.34 6.67 20.45
CA ASP A 322 11.90 8.03 20.08
C ASP A 322 10.39 8.32 20.10
N ALA A 323 9.70 7.87 21.17
CA ALA A 323 8.26 8.06 21.40
C ALA A 323 7.29 7.25 20.52
N ALA A 324 7.81 6.37 19.67
CA ALA A 324 7.07 5.27 19.07
C ALA A 324 7.38 3.95 19.82
N ILE A 325 6.34 3.14 20.04
CA ILE A 325 6.52 1.79 20.59
C ILE A 325 6.68 0.85 19.39
N PHE A 326 7.89 0.39 19.17
CA PHE A 326 8.27 -0.54 18.11
C PHE A 326 8.20 -1.98 18.58
N LEU A 327 7.98 -2.88 17.65
CA LEU A 327 8.37 -4.28 17.81
C LEU A 327 9.50 -4.53 16.84
N LEU A 328 10.49 -5.30 17.30
CA LEU A 328 11.34 -6.06 16.40
C LEU A 328 10.56 -7.26 15.84
#